data_AF-A0A9E2X1S2-F1
#
_entry.id   AF-A0A9E2X1S2-F1
#
_cell.length_a   1.000
_cell.length_b   1.000
_cell.length_c   1.000
_cell.angle_alpha   90.00
_cell.angle_beta   90.00
_cell.angle_gamma   90.00
#
_symmetry.space_group_name_H-M   'P 1'
#
loop_
_entity.id
_entity.type
_entity.pdbx_description
1 polymer ?
#
loop_
_entity_poly.entity_id
_entity_poly.type
_entity_poly.pdbx_seq_one_letter_code
_entity_poly.pdbx_strand_id
1 'polypeptide(L)'
;MPQKPRFRAVAQIDPRKLAEFQEGIRKRYTDDQIVAELKACAERLGRSPTMREFASDPETTVHPQTVIEHFGSWNAAKREAGLVPRRFATREELLGLLKELGAELGRPPTARDIDEHKGRLPSKSLYWHTFGSLTTALREAGFDVPVGEERLERAVEQGAAMARKLGRLPKFADWAEARKEDDTLMTEWQVYRLLDARRGAWSTFQFLVREQLESHGARVTPDGTVKRRR
;
A
#
# COMPACT_ATOMS: atom_id res chain seq x y z
N MET A 1 -16.87 36.23 -17.93
CA MET A 1 -16.82 37.66 -17.57
C MET A 1 -15.64 37.86 -16.62
N PRO A 2 -14.57 38.60 -16.96
CA PRO A 2 -13.50 38.90 -16.01
C PRO A 2 -14.05 39.80 -14.89
N GLN A 3 -13.86 39.42 -13.63
CA GLN A 3 -14.26 40.24 -12.47
C GLN A 3 -13.48 41.56 -12.49
N LYS A 4 -14.17 42.70 -12.37
CA LYS A 4 -13.52 44.00 -12.18
C LYS A 4 -12.75 44.00 -10.85
N PRO A 5 -11.51 44.52 -10.79
CA PRO A 5 -10.73 44.55 -9.56
C PRO A 5 -11.51 45.30 -8.47
N ARG A 6 -11.70 44.64 -7.33
CA ARG A 6 -12.48 45.17 -6.18
C ARG A 6 -11.88 46.46 -5.59
N PHE A 7 -10.60 46.72 -5.83
CA PHE A 7 -9.87 47.87 -5.30
C PHE A 7 -9.21 48.68 -6.42
N ARG A 8 -9.42 50.01 -6.39
CA ARG A 8 -8.90 50.96 -7.39
C ARG A 8 -7.38 50.92 -7.52
N ALA A 9 -6.66 50.73 -6.42
CA ALA A 9 -5.20 50.63 -6.42
C ALA A 9 -4.69 49.46 -7.28
N VAL A 10 -5.36 48.31 -7.22
CA VAL A 10 -4.99 47.12 -8.02
C VAL A 10 -5.28 47.33 -9.51
N ALA A 11 -6.37 48.04 -9.83
CA ALA A 11 -6.74 48.36 -11.21
C ALA A 11 -5.75 49.32 -11.91
N GLN A 12 -4.90 50.01 -11.15
CA GLN A 12 -3.91 50.96 -11.67
C GLN A 12 -2.51 50.36 -11.80
N ILE A 13 -2.32 49.09 -11.42
CA ILE A 13 -1.01 48.43 -11.51
C ILE A 13 -0.69 48.14 -12.98
N ASP A 14 0.49 48.58 -13.43
CA ASP A 14 1.06 48.21 -14.73
C ASP A 14 1.48 46.73 -14.70
N PRO A 15 0.87 45.84 -15.51
CA PRO A 15 1.18 44.41 -15.51
C PRO A 15 2.65 44.10 -15.83
N ARG A 16 3.31 44.91 -16.66
CA ARG A 16 4.71 44.69 -17.05
C ARG A 16 5.65 44.98 -15.88
N LYS A 17 5.44 46.12 -15.21
CA LYS A 17 6.23 46.49 -14.02
C LYS A 17 6.01 45.51 -12.87
N LEU A 18 4.78 45.01 -12.71
CA LEU A 18 4.50 43.98 -11.71
C LEU A 18 5.24 42.68 -12.04
N ALA A 19 5.26 42.24 -13.30
CA ALA A 19 5.96 41.05 -13.73
C ALA A 19 7.48 41.16 -13.51
N GLU A 20 8.10 42.30 -13.85
CA GLU A 20 9.52 42.56 -13.58
C GLU A 20 9.84 42.53 -12.08
N PHE A 21 8.98 43.13 -11.25
CA PHE A 21 9.13 43.11 -9.81
C PHE A 21 9.01 41.69 -9.22
N GLN A 22 8.03 40.90 -9.69
CA GLN A 22 7.85 39.51 -9.31
C GLN A 22 9.04 38.64 -9.73
N GLU A 23 9.57 38.86 -10.94
CA GLU A 23 10.77 38.17 -11.43
C GLU A 23 12.00 38.47 -10.56
N GLY A 24 12.16 39.71 -10.11
CA GLY A 24 13.19 40.07 -9.14
C GLY A 24 13.04 39.38 -7.78
N ILE A 25 11.81 39.12 -7.33
CA ILE A 25 11.56 38.34 -6.11
C ILE A 25 11.90 36.86 -6.32
N ARG A 26 11.51 36.27 -7.46
CA ARG A 26 11.82 34.86 -7.80
C ARG A 26 13.32 34.60 -7.79
N LYS A 27 14.10 35.48 -8.44
CA LYS A 27 15.57 35.36 -8.52
C LYS A 27 16.30 35.43 -7.18
N ARG A 28 15.64 35.78 -6.07
CA ARG A 28 16.25 35.72 -4.74
C ARG A 28 16.53 34.29 -4.28
N TYR A 29 15.78 33.32 -4.81
CA TYR A 29 15.92 31.92 -4.49
C TYR A 29 16.28 31.14 -5.74
N THR A 30 17.22 30.23 -5.61
CA THR A 30 17.53 29.24 -6.64
C THR A 30 16.67 28.00 -6.40
N ASP A 31 16.43 27.24 -7.47
CA ASP A 31 15.69 25.97 -7.38
C ASP A 31 16.35 25.02 -6.35
N ASP A 32 17.69 24.96 -6.34
CA ASP A 32 18.47 24.16 -5.38
C ASP A 32 18.24 24.58 -3.92
N GLN A 33 18.17 25.90 -3.65
CA GLN A 33 17.88 26.40 -2.30
C GLN A 33 16.47 26.02 -1.87
N ILE A 34 15.49 26.14 -2.76
CA ILE A 34 14.10 25.76 -2.46
C ILE A 34 14.01 24.25 -2.20
N VAL A 35 14.68 23.43 -3.01
CA VAL A 35 14.76 21.98 -2.83
C VAL A 35 15.43 21.62 -1.49
N ALA A 36 16.52 22.30 -1.13
CA ALA A 36 17.20 22.09 0.15
C ALA A 36 16.29 22.45 1.35
N GLU A 37 15.58 23.58 1.30
CA GLU A 37 14.62 23.96 2.35
C GLU A 37 13.47 22.95 2.46
N LEU A 38 12.95 22.46 1.33
CA LEU A 38 11.91 21.42 1.32
C LEU A 38 12.38 20.11 1.97
N LYS A 39 13.61 19.67 1.66
CA LYS A 39 14.23 18.49 2.26
C LYS A 39 14.43 18.67 3.77
N ALA A 40 15.01 19.79 4.19
CA ALA A 40 15.23 20.09 5.61
C ALA A 40 13.91 20.15 6.40
N CYS A 41 12.87 20.76 5.82
CA CYS A 41 11.53 20.77 6.42
C CYS A 41 10.96 19.34 6.53
N ALA A 42 11.15 18.51 5.51
CA ALA A 42 10.71 17.13 5.54
C ALA A 42 11.44 16.29 6.60
N GLU A 43 12.74 16.48 6.75
CA GLU A 43 13.57 15.83 7.78
C GLU A 43 13.09 16.21 9.19
N ARG A 44 12.88 17.50 9.46
CA ARG A 44 12.34 17.99 10.74
C ARG A 44 10.98 17.39 11.08
N LEU A 45 10.11 17.24 10.08
CA LEU A 45 8.77 16.67 10.26
C LEU A 45 8.77 15.13 10.24
N GLY A 46 9.86 14.49 9.83
CA GLY A 46 9.94 13.06 9.54
C GLY A 46 9.03 12.62 8.37
N ARG A 47 8.58 13.55 7.52
CA ARG A 47 7.62 13.29 6.43
C ARG A 47 7.54 14.45 5.44
N SER A 48 7.10 14.16 4.21
CA SER A 48 6.86 15.18 3.18
C SER A 48 5.89 16.28 3.67
N PRO A 49 6.28 17.57 3.68
CA PRO A 49 5.50 18.67 4.25
C PRO A 49 4.29 19.04 3.39
N THR A 50 3.18 19.43 4.01
CA THR A 50 2.11 20.16 3.31
C THR A 50 2.50 21.61 3.09
N MET A 51 1.84 22.32 2.17
CA MET A 51 2.05 23.76 1.97
C MET A 51 1.90 24.55 3.28
N ARG A 52 0.91 24.19 4.11
CA ARG A 52 0.67 24.86 5.39
C ARG A 52 1.78 24.59 6.40
N GLU A 53 2.28 23.36 6.45
CA GLU A 53 3.37 22.99 7.38
C GLU A 53 4.66 23.66 6.98
N PHE A 54 4.99 23.69 5.68
CA PHE A 54 6.14 24.44 5.19
C PHE A 54 6.01 25.92 5.52
N ALA A 55 4.88 26.56 5.23
CA ALA A 55 4.67 27.97 5.57
C ALA A 55 4.72 28.29 7.07
N SER A 56 4.46 27.31 7.93
CA SER A 56 4.47 27.48 9.39
C SER A 56 5.80 27.07 10.00
N ASP A 57 6.74 26.56 9.22
CA ASP A 57 8.06 26.14 9.69
C ASP A 57 8.95 27.38 9.86
N PRO A 58 9.34 27.72 11.10
CA PRO A 58 10.12 28.93 11.37
C PRO A 58 11.53 28.90 10.77
N GLU A 59 12.02 27.73 10.36
CA GLU A 59 13.32 27.59 9.68
C GLU A 59 13.22 27.72 8.16
N THR A 60 12.01 27.78 7.61
CA THR A 60 11.81 28.04 6.18
C THR A 60 11.75 29.55 5.94
N THR A 61 12.44 29.99 4.90
CA THR A 61 12.43 31.41 4.49
C THR A 61 11.63 31.62 3.21
N VAL A 62 11.46 30.55 2.44
CA VAL A 62 10.72 30.57 1.18
C VAL A 62 9.21 30.49 1.43
N HIS A 63 8.45 31.38 0.77
CA HIS A 63 6.99 31.29 0.80
C HIS A 63 6.48 30.20 -0.16
N PRO A 64 5.42 29.41 0.17
CA PRO A 64 4.92 28.35 -0.71
C PRO A 64 4.56 28.79 -2.13
N GLN A 65 4.11 30.04 -2.28
CA GLN A 65 3.82 30.61 -3.60
C GLN A 65 5.09 30.70 -4.47
N THR A 66 6.23 31.08 -3.89
CA THR A 66 7.52 31.11 -4.59
C THR A 66 7.91 29.71 -5.06
N VAL A 67 7.71 28.69 -4.21
CA VAL A 67 7.92 27.30 -4.61
C VAL A 67 7.06 26.91 -5.82
N ILE A 68 5.79 27.28 -5.83
CA ILE A 68 4.89 26.98 -6.96
C ILE A 68 5.34 27.73 -8.23
N GLU A 69 5.83 28.96 -8.10
CA GLU A 69 6.29 29.75 -9.24
C GLU A 69 7.55 29.20 -9.91
N HIS A 70 8.46 28.62 -9.13
CA HIS A 70 9.68 27.99 -9.64
C HIS A 70 9.39 26.64 -10.32
N PHE A 71 8.60 25.78 -9.65
CA PHE A 71 8.40 24.40 -10.10
C PHE A 71 7.07 24.16 -10.83
N GLY A 72 6.27 25.21 -11.04
CA GLY A 72 4.91 25.16 -11.60
C GLY A 72 3.85 24.56 -10.67
N SER A 73 4.23 23.69 -9.73
CA SER A 73 3.32 23.15 -8.71
C SER A 73 4.06 22.68 -7.47
N TRP A 74 3.35 22.64 -6.34
CA TRP A 74 3.88 22.11 -5.08
C TRP A 74 4.31 20.64 -5.17
N ASN A 75 3.56 19.82 -5.92
CA ASN A 75 3.89 18.41 -6.10
C ASN A 75 5.12 18.22 -6.99
N ALA A 76 5.34 19.09 -7.98
CA ALA A 76 6.56 19.07 -8.79
C ALA A 76 7.79 19.41 -7.93
N ALA A 77 7.70 20.47 -7.12
CA ALA A 77 8.77 20.84 -6.19
C ALA A 77 9.12 19.71 -5.21
N LYS A 78 8.10 19.00 -4.70
CA LYS A 78 8.32 17.82 -3.85
C LYS A 78 9.10 16.72 -4.57
N ARG A 79 8.75 16.40 -5.81
CA ARG A 79 9.45 15.38 -6.59
C ARG A 79 10.90 15.75 -6.85
N GLU A 80 11.15 17.01 -7.17
CA GLU A 80 12.51 17.52 -7.32
C GLU A 80 13.30 17.40 -6.00
N ALA A 81 12.61 17.59 -4.88
CA ALA A 81 13.15 17.34 -3.56
C ALA A 81 13.26 15.85 -3.16
N GLY A 82 12.91 14.90 -4.04
CA GLY A 82 12.90 13.47 -3.72
C GLY A 82 11.78 13.07 -2.74
N LEU A 83 10.78 13.91 -2.56
CA LEU A 83 9.67 13.72 -1.64
C LEU A 83 8.42 13.28 -2.40
N VAL A 84 7.71 12.27 -1.85
CA VAL A 84 6.49 11.77 -2.48
C VAL A 84 5.26 12.60 -2.08
N PRO A 85 4.45 13.09 -3.04
CA PRO A 85 3.16 13.74 -2.75
C PRO A 85 2.14 12.77 -2.14
N ARG A 86 1.49 13.12 -1.02
CA ARG A 86 0.57 12.18 -0.34
C ARG A 86 -0.76 11.89 -1.05
N ARG A 87 -1.31 12.87 -1.77
CA ARG A 87 -2.65 12.77 -2.38
C ARG A 87 -2.63 12.49 -3.89
N PHE A 88 -1.49 12.73 -4.51
CA PHE A 88 -1.31 12.65 -5.96
C PHE A 88 -0.03 11.87 -6.29
N ALA A 89 0.28 10.88 -5.44
CA ALA A 89 1.35 9.96 -5.71
C ALA A 89 1.04 9.21 -7.01
N THR A 90 2.02 9.09 -7.89
CA THR A 90 1.91 8.25 -9.07
C THR A 90 1.92 6.78 -8.67
N ARG A 91 1.55 5.93 -9.62
CA ARG A 91 1.60 4.48 -9.44
C ARG A 91 3.00 4.02 -9.06
N GLU A 92 4.02 4.53 -9.72
CA GLU A 92 5.43 4.19 -9.50
C GLU A 92 5.90 4.68 -8.12
N GLU A 93 5.53 5.90 -7.72
CA GLU A 93 5.82 6.43 -6.39
C GLU A 93 5.20 5.57 -5.29
N LEU A 94 3.96 5.11 -5.48
CA LEU A 94 3.29 4.20 -4.54
C LEU A 94 4.01 2.85 -4.42
N LEU A 95 4.45 2.28 -5.53
CA LEU A 95 5.23 1.03 -5.51
C LEU A 95 6.57 1.22 -4.81
N GLY A 96 7.25 2.35 -5.04
CA GLY A 96 8.50 2.70 -4.35
C GLY A 96 8.33 2.75 -2.84
N LEU A 97 7.28 3.43 -2.37
CA LEU A 97 6.97 3.52 -0.94
C LEU A 97 6.67 2.15 -0.30
N LEU A 98 5.99 1.24 -1.01
CA LEU A 98 5.77 -0.11 -0.51
C LEU A 98 7.08 -0.90 -0.43
N LYS A 99 7.97 -0.77 -1.41
CA LYS A 99 9.30 -1.41 -1.41
C LYS A 99 10.15 -0.93 -0.24
N GLU A 100 10.23 0.38 -0.04
CA GLU A 100 10.96 1.00 1.08
C GLU A 100 10.41 0.51 2.42
N LEU A 101 9.09 0.56 2.62
CA LEU A 101 8.47 0.09 3.85
C LEU A 101 8.71 -1.41 4.07
N GLY A 102 8.67 -2.23 3.02
CA GLY A 102 8.94 -3.65 3.15
C GLY A 102 10.40 -3.97 3.46
N ALA A 103 11.34 -3.17 2.94
CA ALA A 103 12.76 -3.27 3.28
C ALA A 103 13.02 -2.88 4.74
N GLU A 104 12.38 -1.82 5.23
CA GLU A 104 12.44 -1.40 6.64
C GLU A 104 11.86 -2.48 7.58
N LEU A 105 10.76 -3.12 7.20
CA LEU A 105 10.10 -4.15 8.02
C LEU A 105 10.72 -5.55 7.88
N GLY A 106 11.53 -5.79 6.84
CA GLY A 106 12.02 -7.12 6.47
C GLY A 106 10.92 -8.09 6.02
N ARG A 107 9.73 -7.60 5.70
CA ARG A 107 8.55 -8.38 5.27
C ARG A 107 7.59 -7.55 4.41
N PRO A 108 6.71 -8.17 3.60
CA PRO A 108 5.67 -7.44 2.89
C PRO A 108 4.81 -6.58 3.85
N PRO A 109 4.62 -5.28 3.56
CA PRO A 109 3.77 -4.42 4.38
C PRO A 109 2.31 -4.87 4.41
N THR A 110 1.67 -4.74 5.56
CA THR A 110 0.24 -4.96 5.76
C THR A 110 -0.53 -3.64 5.73
N ALA A 111 -1.85 -3.73 5.61
CA ALA A 111 -2.70 -2.54 5.72
C ALA A 111 -2.56 -1.82 7.08
N ARG A 112 -2.22 -2.57 8.15
CA ARG A 112 -1.95 -1.98 9.47
C ARG A 112 -0.64 -1.21 9.47
N ASP A 113 0.41 -1.74 8.85
CA ASP A 113 1.70 -1.05 8.76
C ASP A 113 1.56 0.29 8.00
N ILE A 114 0.78 0.31 6.91
CA ILE A 114 0.46 1.57 6.19
C ILE A 114 -0.27 2.55 7.12
N ASP A 115 -1.21 2.05 7.93
CA ASP A 115 -1.97 2.86 8.87
C ASP A 115 -1.12 3.39 10.05
N GLU A 116 -0.11 2.64 10.49
CA GLU A 116 0.84 3.06 11.54
C GLU A 116 1.79 4.16 11.03
N HIS A 117 2.02 4.21 9.73
CA HIS A 117 2.85 5.24 9.09
C HIS A 117 2.02 6.35 8.42
N LYS A 118 0.81 6.63 8.95
CA LYS A 118 -0.10 7.73 8.54
C LYS A 118 0.59 9.08 8.69
N GLY A 119 1.24 9.53 7.63
CA GLY A 119 2.03 10.76 7.63
C GLY A 119 3.19 10.66 6.66
N ARG A 120 3.87 9.52 6.63
CA ARG A 120 4.89 9.26 5.61
C ARG A 120 4.26 8.66 4.36
N LEU A 121 3.40 7.67 4.53
CA LEU A 121 2.75 6.99 3.42
C LEU A 121 1.37 7.58 3.07
N PRO A 122 0.97 7.52 1.78
CA PRO A 122 -0.40 7.72 1.35
C PRO A 122 -1.36 6.71 2.01
N SER A 123 -2.66 7.05 2.03
CA SER A 123 -3.66 6.19 2.66
C SER A 123 -3.81 4.88 1.90
N LYS A 124 -4.19 3.80 2.62
CA LYS A 124 -4.52 2.50 2.01
C LYS A 124 -5.61 2.60 0.93
N SER A 125 -6.53 3.56 1.06
CA SER A 125 -7.56 3.83 0.04
C SER A 125 -6.96 4.27 -1.30
N LEU A 126 -5.86 5.02 -1.29
CA LEU A 126 -5.18 5.40 -2.54
C LEU A 126 -4.63 4.15 -3.25
N TYR A 127 -4.00 3.25 -2.51
CA TYR A 127 -3.55 1.97 -3.07
C TYR A 127 -4.72 1.14 -3.64
N TRP A 128 -5.87 1.11 -2.97
CA TRP A 128 -7.05 0.42 -3.51
C TRP A 128 -7.58 1.07 -4.79
N HIS A 129 -7.67 2.39 -4.86
CA HIS A 129 -8.13 3.07 -6.08
C HIS A 129 -7.14 2.96 -7.25
N THR A 130 -5.83 2.91 -6.97
CA THR A 130 -4.80 2.84 -8.01
C THR A 130 -4.54 1.42 -8.52
N PHE A 131 -4.56 0.42 -7.64
CA PHE A 131 -4.18 -0.98 -7.97
C PHE A 131 -5.34 -1.97 -7.87
N GLY A 132 -6.54 -1.53 -7.47
CA GLY A 132 -7.69 -2.39 -7.19
C GLY A 132 -7.61 -3.11 -5.84
N SER A 133 -6.41 -3.52 -5.40
CA SER A 133 -6.18 -4.13 -4.08
C SER A 133 -4.77 -3.86 -3.56
N LEU A 134 -4.59 -3.92 -2.23
CA LEU A 134 -3.25 -3.83 -1.64
C LEU A 134 -2.39 -5.04 -2.02
N THR A 135 -2.99 -6.23 -2.15
CA THR A 135 -2.28 -7.44 -2.61
C THR A 135 -1.68 -7.24 -4.00
N THR A 136 -2.45 -6.65 -4.92
CA THR A 136 -1.99 -6.32 -6.27
C THR A 136 -0.83 -5.33 -6.21
N ALA A 137 -0.98 -4.26 -5.43
CA ALA A 137 0.08 -3.26 -5.24
C ALA A 137 1.37 -3.90 -4.69
N LEU A 138 1.27 -4.81 -3.72
CA LEU A 138 2.43 -5.51 -3.15
C LEU A 138 3.11 -6.42 -4.18
N ARG A 139 2.35 -7.17 -4.99
CA ARG A 139 2.94 -8.02 -6.05
C ARG A 139 3.68 -7.20 -7.07
N GLU A 140 3.11 -6.09 -7.50
CA GLU A 140 3.77 -5.19 -8.43
C GLU A 140 4.97 -4.46 -7.81
N ALA A 141 4.95 -4.28 -6.49
CA ALA A 141 6.11 -3.83 -5.74
C ALA A 141 7.18 -4.94 -5.59
N GLY A 142 6.96 -6.14 -6.14
CA GLY A 142 7.91 -7.25 -6.14
C GLY A 142 7.85 -8.13 -4.89
N PHE A 143 6.81 -7.99 -4.06
CA PHE A 143 6.61 -8.89 -2.94
C PHE A 143 5.94 -10.18 -3.40
N ASP A 144 6.42 -11.31 -2.87
CA ASP A 144 5.77 -12.60 -3.02
C ASP A 144 4.57 -12.69 -2.06
N VAL A 145 3.41 -12.24 -2.53
CA VAL A 145 2.16 -12.27 -1.77
C VAL A 145 1.19 -13.24 -2.43
N PRO A 146 0.84 -14.35 -1.75
CA PRO A 146 -0.07 -15.34 -2.30
C PRO A 146 -1.41 -14.73 -2.70
N VAL A 147 -1.90 -15.02 -3.91
CA VAL A 147 -3.28 -14.68 -4.36
C VAL A 147 -4.30 -15.75 -3.98
N GLY A 148 -5.60 -15.49 -4.18
CA GLY A 148 -6.69 -16.39 -3.75
C GLY A 148 -6.50 -17.85 -4.15
N GLU A 149 -6.05 -18.11 -5.39
CA GLU A 149 -5.76 -19.46 -5.89
C GLU A 149 -4.55 -20.09 -5.20
N GLU A 150 -3.40 -19.42 -5.18
CA GLU A 150 -2.18 -19.89 -4.48
C GLU A 150 -2.42 -20.11 -2.97
N ARG A 151 -3.24 -19.27 -2.33
CA ARG A 151 -3.66 -19.45 -0.92
C ARG A 151 -4.52 -20.69 -0.75
N LEU A 152 -5.42 -20.94 -1.70
CA LEU A 152 -6.27 -22.13 -1.68
C LEU A 152 -5.43 -23.39 -1.90
N GLU A 153 -4.52 -23.39 -2.88
CA GLU A 153 -3.58 -24.48 -3.13
C GLU A 153 -2.75 -24.81 -1.88
N ARG A 154 -2.17 -23.78 -1.24
CA ARG A 154 -1.42 -23.95 0.01
C ARG A 154 -2.28 -24.50 1.14
N ALA A 155 -3.50 -24.01 1.30
CA ALA A 155 -4.42 -24.55 2.30
C ALA A 155 -4.77 -26.02 2.01
N VAL A 156 -4.97 -26.38 0.74
CA VAL A 156 -5.24 -27.76 0.30
C VAL A 156 -4.04 -28.67 0.58
N GLU A 157 -2.82 -28.20 0.30
CA GLU A 157 -1.58 -28.94 0.61
C GLU A 157 -1.41 -29.18 2.11
N GLN A 158 -1.58 -28.13 2.93
CA GLN A 158 -1.55 -28.23 4.39
C GLN A 158 -2.65 -29.19 4.90
N GLY A 159 -3.84 -29.14 4.31
CA GLY A 159 -4.93 -30.07 4.60
C GLY A 159 -4.62 -31.51 4.24
N ALA A 160 -3.97 -31.76 3.11
CA ALA A 160 -3.52 -33.08 2.71
C ALA A 160 -2.45 -33.63 3.66
N ALA A 161 -1.48 -32.79 4.07
CA ALA A 161 -0.48 -33.17 5.07
C ALA A 161 -1.13 -33.53 6.41
N MET A 162 -2.10 -32.73 6.87
CA MET A 162 -2.86 -33.00 8.08
C MET A 162 -3.69 -34.28 7.96
N ALA A 163 -4.36 -34.49 6.83
CA ALA A 163 -5.18 -35.68 6.60
C ALA A 163 -4.35 -36.98 6.65
N ARG A 164 -3.12 -36.95 6.13
CA ARG A 164 -2.17 -38.07 6.23
C ARG A 164 -1.77 -38.37 7.68
N LYS A 165 -1.68 -37.35 8.54
CA LYS A 165 -1.40 -37.51 9.99
C LYS A 165 -2.62 -38.04 10.75
N LEU A 166 -3.81 -37.52 10.44
CA LEU A 166 -5.06 -37.90 11.10
C LEU A 166 -5.61 -39.26 10.63
N GLY A 167 -5.21 -39.74 9.44
CA GLY A 167 -5.83 -40.90 8.80
C GLY A 167 -7.24 -40.63 8.25
N ARG A 168 -7.67 -39.38 8.24
CA ARG A 168 -8.96 -38.91 7.72
C ARG A 168 -8.87 -37.44 7.30
N LEU A 169 -9.79 -36.98 6.46
CA LEU A 169 -9.89 -35.57 6.10
C LEU A 169 -10.09 -34.70 7.36
N PRO A 170 -9.43 -33.52 7.44
CA PRO A 170 -9.53 -32.65 8.60
C PRO A 170 -10.94 -32.06 8.70
N LYS A 171 -11.50 -32.10 9.90
CA LYS A 171 -12.69 -31.35 10.28
C LYS A 171 -12.29 -29.92 10.64
N PHE A 172 -13.28 -29.05 10.69
CA PHE A 172 -13.12 -27.66 11.11
C PHE A 172 -12.38 -27.54 12.45
N ALA A 173 -12.73 -28.39 13.43
CA ALA A 173 -12.08 -28.42 14.74
C ALA A 173 -10.63 -28.90 14.70
N ASP A 174 -10.29 -29.87 13.84
CA ASP A 174 -8.90 -30.35 13.72
C ASP A 174 -8.00 -29.24 13.17
N TRP A 175 -8.51 -28.48 12.20
CA TRP A 175 -7.79 -27.35 11.62
C TRP A 175 -7.59 -26.22 12.64
N ALA A 176 -8.66 -25.87 13.37
CA ALA A 176 -8.60 -24.85 14.41
C ALA A 176 -7.63 -25.24 15.54
N GLU A 177 -7.55 -26.52 15.92
CA GLU A 177 -6.60 -27.00 16.91
C GLU A 177 -5.16 -26.93 16.39
N ALA A 178 -4.91 -27.45 15.18
CA ALA A 178 -3.58 -27.41 14.57
C ALA A 178 -3.07 -25.97 14.41
N ARG A 179 -3.95 -25.00 14.12
CA ARG A 179 -3.58 -23.58 14.02
C ARG A 179 -3.09 -22.98 15.34
N LYS A 180 -3.45 -23.55 16.49
CA LYS A 180 -2.92 -23.12 17.79
C LYS A 180 -1.45 -23.53 17.95
N GLU A 181 -1.06 -24.64 17.34
CA GLU A 181 0.31 -25.19 17.39
C GLU A 181 1.20 -24.66 16.25
N ASP A 182 0.63 -24.35 15.08
CA ASP A 182 1.33 -23.88 13.90
C ASP A 182 0.70 -22.58 13.39
N ASP A 183 1.41 -21.46 13.59
CA ASP A 183 0.92 -20.14 13.21
C ASP A 183 0.99 -19.83 11.70
N THR A 184 1.63 -20.71 10.93
CA THR A 184 1.71 -20.62 9.47
C THR A 184 0.44 -21.13 8.78
N LEU A 185 -0.42 -21.85 9.49
CA LEU A 185 -1.74 -22.25 8.99
C LEU A 185 -2.64 -21.00 8.84
N MET A 186 -3.50 -21.01 7.83
CA MET A 186 -4.60 -20.05 7.75
C MET A 186 -5.60 -20.34 8.86
N THR A 187 -6.36 -19.33 9.31
CA THR A 187 -7.52 -19.64 10.15
C THR A 187 -8.57 -20.37 9.34
N GLU A 188 -9.35 -21.22 9.99
CA GLU A 188 -10.45 -21.96 9.38
C GLU A 188 -11.44 -21.03 8.66
N TRP A 189 -11.64 -19.82 9.19
CA TRP A 189 -12.46 -18.76 8.58
C TRP A 189 -11.81 -18.07 7.38
N GLN A 190 -10.48 -18.07 7.27
CA GLN A 190 -9.80 -17.61 6.07
C GLN A 190 -9.97 -18.66 4.95
N VAL A 191 -9.82 -19.95 5.25
CA VAL A 191 -10.11 -21.05 4.30
C VAL A 191 -11.57 -21.00 3.86
N TYR A 192 -12.50 -20.80 4.79
CA TYR A 192 -13.93 -20.67 4.51
C TYR A 192 -14.24 -19.51 3.54
N ARG A 193 -13.54 -18.38 3.68
CA ARG A 193 -13.69 -17.20 2.80
C ARG A 193 -13.06 -17.37 1.43
N LEU A 194 -12.03 -18.21 1.27
CA LEU A 194 -11.46 -18.51 -0.05
C LEU A 194 -12.46 -19.23 -0.96
N LEU A 195 -13.43 -19.94 -0.37
CA LEU A 195 -14.44 -20.73 -1.08
C LEU A 195 -15.82 -20.05 -1.09
N ASP A 196 -15.82 -18.72 -1.22
CA ASP A 196 -17.02 -17.86 -1.31
C ASP A 196 -18.00 -17.93 -0.13
N ALA A 197 -17.61 -18.51 1.01
CA ALA A 197 -18.44 -18.66 2.20
C ALA A 197 -19.84 -19.29 1.95
N ARG A 198 -20.04 -19.98 0.83
CA ARG A 198 -21.31 -20.63 0.47
C ARG A 198 -21.58 -21.82 1.40
N ARG A 199 -22.84 -22.25 1.50
CA ARG A 199 -23.18 -23.50 2.22
C ARG A 199 -22.33 -24.64 1.65
N GLY A 200 -21.57 -25.31 2.52
CA GLY A 200 -20.65 -26.38 2.10
C GLY A 200 -19.24 -25.92 1.71
N ALA A 201 -18.81 -24.71 2.05
CA ALA A 201 -17.43 -24.26 1.82
C ALA A 201 -16.40 -25.22 2.46
N TRP A 202 -16.63 -25.68 3.69
CA TRP A 202 -15.73 -26.65 4.33
C TRP A 202 -15.73 -28.02 3.65
N SER A 203 -16.89 -28.52 3.22
CA SER A 203 -16.95 -29.78 2.45
C SER A 203 -16.29 -29.65 1.09
N THR A 204 -16.35 -28.46 0.47
CA THR A 204 -15.61 -28.15 -0.76
C THR A 204 -14.11 -28.18 -0.51
N PHE A 205 -13.65 -27.58 0.59
CA PHE A 205 -12.25 -27.68 1.01
C PHE A 205 -11.81 -29.13 1.23
N GLN A 206 -12.61 -29.92 1.96
CA GLN A 206 -12.34 -31.35 2.17
C GLN A 206 -12.31 -32.14 0.86
N PHE A 207 -13.17 -31.80 -0.10
CA PHE A 207 -13.16 -32.39 -1.44
C PHE A 207 -11.86 -32.06 -2.19
N LEU A 208 -11.40 -30.81 -2.16
CA LEU A 208 -10.12 -30.43 -2.77
C LEU A 208 -8.92 -31.14 -2.12
N VAL A 209 -8.93 -31.27 -0.79
CA VAL A 209 -7.92 -32.06 -0.05
C VAL A 209 -7.95 -33.53 -0.48
N ARG A 210 -9.13 -34.10 -0.69
CA ARG A 210 -9.30 -35.46 -1.20
C ARG A 210 -8.70 -35.60 -2.59
N GLU A 211 -9.03 -34.72 -3.53
CA GLU A 211 -8.48 -34.74 -4.90
C GLU A 211 -6.95 -34.67 -4.87
N GLN A 212 -6.39 -33.80 -4.02
CA GLN A 212 -4.93 -33.69 -3.85
C GLN A 212 -4.30 -34.96 -3.27
N LEU A 213 -4.98 -35.65 -2.35
CA LEU A 213 -4.48 -36.92 -1.81
C LEU A 213 -4.52 -38.03 -2.85
N GLU A 214 -5.60 -38.09 -3.64
CA GLU A 214 -5.79 -39.09 -4.71
C GLU A 214 -4.79 -38.88 -5.86
N SER A 215 -4.49 -37.62 -6.22
CA SER A 215 -3.44 -37.30 -7.21
C SER A 215 -2.04 -37.77 -6.78
N HIS A 216 -1.80 -37.86 -5.47
CA HIS A 216 -0.57 -38.38 -4.87
C HIS A 216 -0.66 -39.86 -4.48
N GLY A 217 -1.65 -40.61 -5.00
CA GLY A 217 -1.75 -42.07 -4.87
C GLY A 217 -2.34 -42.60 -3.57
N ALA A 218 -2.89 -41.74 -2.70
CA ALA A 218 -3.68 -42.19 -1.55
C ALA A 218 -5.11 -42.58 -1.98
N ARG A 219 -5.78 -43.44 -1.22
CA ARG A 219 -7.20 -43.74 -1.42
C ARG A 219 -8.02 -43.10 -0.32
N VAL A 220 -8.95 -42.21 -0.66
CA VAL A 220 -9.87 -41.58 0.30
C VAL A 220 -11.26 -42.18 0.12
N THR A 221 -11.88 -42.63 1.22
CA THR A 221 -13.23 -43.20 1.18
C THR A 221 -14.31 -42.10 1.24
N PRO A 222 -15.58 -42.38 0.89
CA PRO A 222 -16.65 -41.38 0.91
C PRO A 222 -16.90 -40.73 2.28
N ASP A 223 -16.61 -41.45 3.37
CA ASP A 223 -16.66 -40.97 4.76
C ASP A 223 -15.43 -40.11 5.15
N GLY A 224 -14.47 -39.94 4.25
CA GLY A 224 -13.28 -39.13 4.43
C GLY A 224 -12.09 -39.86 5.07
N THR A 225 -12.12 -41.18 5.22
CA THR A 225 -10.99 -41.96 5.74
C THR A 225 -9.88 -42.06 4.69
N VAL A 226 -8.62 -41.80 5.08
CA VAL A 226 -7.45 -41.82 4.20
C VAL A 226 -6.69 -43.14 4.38
N LYS A 227 -6.65 -43.96 3.34
CA LYS A 227 -5.90 -45.22 3.32
C LYS A 227 -4.59 -45.03 2.56
N ARG A 228 -3.47 -45.41 3.18
CA ARG A 228 -2.19 -45.59 2.46
C ARG A 228 -2.34 -46.77 1.51
N ARG A 229 -1.92 -46.62 0.25
CA ARG A 229 -1.72 -47.77 -0.62
C ARG A 229 -0.68 -48.69 0.04
N ARG A 230 -1.00 -49.98 0.11
CA ARG A 230 -0.02 -51.03 0.42
C ARG A 230 1.00 -51.11 -0.70
#